data_AF-A0A6B3GV55-F1
#
_entry.id   AF-A0A6B3GV55-F1
#
_cell.length_a   1.000
_cell.length_b   1.000
_cell.length_c   1.000
_cell.angle_alpha   90.00
_cell.angle_beta   90.00
_cell.angle_gamma   90.00
#
_symmetry.space_group_name_H-M   'P 1'
#
loop_
_entity.id
_entity.type
_entity.pdbx_description
1 polymer ?
#
loop_
_entity_poly.entity_id
_entity_poly.type
_entity_poly.pdbx_seq_one_letter_code
_entity_poly.pdbx_strand_id
1 'polypeptide(L)'
;MVADSDSDDAVDFGWRVEGDIPGLPDEGQGTVKAQLAFNPAAQEFIDFIAETSSWESVGVHGIKRKTWQEGDPLDYSGYLRLRRKGSQFGGFAYAFASTGVINFRLQHSDEIAELVPDAHRLTTGHRRYRVSLQIRDERTLKQALALAELAYDAT
;
A
#
# COMPACT_ATOMS: atom_id res chain seq x y z
N MET A 1 -38.21 37.17 -11.59
CA MET A 1 -37.92 36.18 -10.54
C MET A 1 -37.96 34.81 -11.21
N VAL A 2 -36.79 34.26 -11.55
CA VAL A 2 -36.13 33.06 -10.94
C VAL A 2 -37.07 31.86 -10.83
N ALA A 3 -36.76 30.65 -11.28
CA ALA A 3 -35.52 30.05 -11.77
C ALA A 3 -35.84 28.82 -12.63
N ASP A 4 -34.96 28.50 -13.58
CA ASP A 4 -34.81 27.16 -14.19
C ASP A 4 -34.52 26.13 -13.10
N SER A 5 -35.22 24.99 -13.15
CA SER A 5 -34.93 23.81 -12.34
C SER A 5 -34.49 22.66 -13.24
N ASP A 6 -33.29 22.79 -13.81
CA ASP A 6 -32.46 21.64 -14.19
C ASP A 6 -31.40 21.49 -13.10
N SER A 7 -31.76 20.84 -12.00
CA SER A 7 -30.79 20.32 -11.03
C SER A 7 -30.41 18.92 -11.50
N ASP A 8 -29.41 18.89 -12.36
CA ASP A 8 -28.65 17.70 -12.69
C ASP A 8 -27.88 17.33 -11.40
N ASP A 9 -28.44 16.41 -10.62
CA ASP A 9 -27.80 15.82 -9.43
C ASP A 9 -26.57 15.02 -9.90
N ALA A 10 -25.48 15.75 -10.17
CA ALA A 10 -24.16 15.19 -10.24
C ALA A 10 -23.85 14.62 -8.84
N VAL A 11 -24.00 13.31 -8.72
CA VAL A 11 -23.51 12.53 -7.59
C VAL A 11 -22.00 12.78 -7.45
N ASP A 12 -21.66 13.74 -6.59
CA ASP A 12 -20.31 13.96 -6.12
C ASP A 12 -19.94 12.79 -5.22
N PHE A 13 -19.35 11.75 -5.83
CA PHE A 13 -18.63 10.73 -5.09
C PHE A 13 -17.33 11.38 -4.57
N GLY A 14 -17.49 12.19 -3.52
CA GLY A 14 -16.47 13.01 -2.85
C GLY A 14 -15.39 12.21 -2.12
N TRP A 15 -14.72 11.31 -2.84
CA TRP A 15 -13.53 10.57 -2.38
C TRP A 15 -12.38 10.80 -3.35
N ARG A 16 -12.04 12.07 -3.58
CA ARG A 16 -10.75 12.41 -4.21
C ARG A 16 -9.72 12.52 -3.11
N VAL A 17 -8.75 11.62 -3.14
CA VAL A 17 -7.47 11.85 -2.45
C VAL A 17 -6.92 13.18 -2.99
N GLU A 18 -6.97 14.23 -2.17
CA GLU A 18 -6.45 15.54 -2.53
C GLU A 18 -4.93 15.55 -2.44
N GLY A 19 -4.26 16.14 -3.44
CA GLY A 19 -2.80 16.18 -3.49
C GLY A 19 -2.15 14.86 -3.91
N ASP A 20 -0.84 14.79 -3.79
CA ASP A 20 -0.03 13.63 -4.17
C ASP A 20 0.22 12.69 -2.99
N ILE A 21 0.25 11.39 -3.27
CA ILE A 21 0.56 10.37 -2.28
C ILE A 21 2.06 10.47 -1.97
N PRO A 22 2.47 10.76 -0.73
CA PRO A 22 3.88 10.95 -0.40
C PRO A 22 4.72 9.70 -0.69
N GLY A 23 5.91 9.89 -1.26
CA GLY A 23 6.86 8.82 -1.58
C GLY A 23 6.50 7.95 -2.79
N LEU A 24 5.31 8.13 -3.37
CA LEU A 24 4.91 7.45 -4.60
C LEU A 24 5.41 8.22 -5.84
N PRO A 25 6.06 7.56 -6.83
CA PRO A 25 6.48 8.22 -8.06
C PRO A 25 5.31 8.77 -8.88
N ASP A 26 5.53 9.87 -9.60
CA ASP A 26 4.54 10.54 -10.47
C ASP A 26 3.84 9.57 -11.43
N GLU A 27 4.59 8.64 -12.04
CA GLU A 27 4.05 7.63 -12.95
C GLU A 27 2.98 6.73 -12.31
N GLY A 28 3.00 6.56 -10.99
CA GLY A 28 2.05 5.73 -10.24
C GLY A 28 0.87 6.50 -9.62
N GLN A 29 0.97 7.83 -9.49
CA GLN A 29 0.01 8.65 -8.75
C GLN A 29 -1.43 8.45 -9.25
N GLY A 30 -1.67 8.59 -10.54
CA GLY A 30 -3.01 8.47 -11.12
C GLY A 30 -3.63 7.09 -10.90
N THR A 31 -2.86 6.02 -11.11
CA THR A 31 -3.35 4.64 -10.93
C THR A 31 -3.66 4.33 -9.48
N VAL A 32 -2.79 4.71 -8.53
CA VAL A 32 -3.00 4.42 -7.11
C VAL A 32 -4.16 5.24 -6.56
N LYS A 33 -4.29 6.53 -6.92
CA LYS A 33 -5.44 7.34 -6.53
C LYS A 33 -6.76 6.73 -7.02
N ALA A 34 -6.79 6.21 -8.25
CA ALA A 34 -7.97 5.52 -8.78
C ALA A 34 -8.32 4.23 -8.00
N GLN A 35 -7.32 3.50 -7.50
CA GLN A 35 -7.54 2.33 -6.66
C GLN A 35 -8.06 2.71 -5.26
N LEU A 36 -7.52 3.79 -4.68
CA LEU A 36 -7.90 4.26 -3.35
C LEU A 36 -9.36 4.71 -3.27
N ALA A 37 -9.96 5.12 -4.39
CA ALA A 37 -11.40 5.41 -4.46
C ALA A 37 -12.30 4.23 -4.05
N PHE A 38 -11.78 2.99 -4.06
CA PHE A 38 -12.49 1.79 -3.65
C PHE A 38 -12.07 1.29 -2.25
N ASN A 39 -11.11 1.94 -1.60
CA ASN A 39 -10.58 1.53 -0.32
C ASN A 39 -11.25 2.32 0.82
N PRO A 40 -12.03 1.68 1.71
CA PRO A 40 -12.68 2.35 2.83
C PRO A 40 -11.71 2.99 3.84
N ALA A 41 -10.46 2.54 3.89
CA ALA A 41 -9.39 3.05 4.75
C ALA A 41 -8.27 3.70 3.92
N ALA A 42 -8.67 4.49 2.91
CA ALA A 42 -7.75 5.12 1.97
C ALA A 42 -6.76 6.06 2.67
N GLN A 43 -7.21 6.84 3.67
CA GLN A 43 -6.35 7.76 4.38
C GLN A 43 -5.30 7.01 5.21
N GLU A 44 -5.70 5.99 5.96
CA GLU A 44 -4.77 5.16 6.74
C GLU A 44 -3.77 4.43 5.84
N PHE A 45 -4.18 4.02 4.63
CA PHE A 45 -3.25 3.47 3.65
C PHE A 45 -2.25 4.52 3.15
N ILE A 46 -2.68 5.75 2.88
CA ILE A 46 -1.80 6.85 2.48
C ILE A 46 -0.79 7.14 3.60
N ASP A 47 -1.25 7.19 4.84
CA ASP A 47 -0.41 7.42 6.02
C ASP A 47 0.64 6.30 6.17
N PHE A 48 0.26 5.04 5.92
CA PHE A 48 1.20 3.91 5.87
C PHE A 48 2.30 4.11 4.80
N ILE A 49 1.92 4.51 3.58
CA ILE A 49 2.89 4.76 2.50
C ILE A 49 3.78 5.96 2.82
N ALA A 50 3.20 7.03 3.36
CA ALA A 50 3.95 8.24 3.73
C ALA A 50 4.99 7.94 4.81
N GLU A 51 4.60 7.25 5.88
CA GLU A 51 5.50 6.88 6.97
C GLU A 51 6.64 5.98 6.47
N THR A 52 6.30 4.85 5.84
CA THR A 52 7.30 3.87 5.40
C THR A 52 8.23 4.37 4.31
N SER A 53 7.77 5.28 3.44
CA SER A 53 8.61 5.91 2.43
C SER A 53 9.53 7.00 2.99
N SER A 54 9.25 7.51 4.20
CA SER A 54 10.14 8.43 4.91
C SER A 54 11.36 7.73 5.52
N TRP A 55 11.31 6.40 5.68
CA TRP A 55 12.39 5.61 6.25
C TRP A 55 13.64 5.62 5.37
N GLU A 56 14.79 5.45 6.02
CA GLU A 56 16.08 5.57 5.34
C GLU A 56 16.17 4.62 4.15
N SER A 57 16.43 5.22 2.98
CA SER A 57 16.66 4.51 1.72
C SER A 57 15.46 3.67 1.24
N VAL A 58 14.23 3.95 1.66
CA VAL A 58 13.04 3.25 1.14
C VAL A 58 12.53 3.92 -0.14
N GLY A 59 12.18 3.10 -1.13
CA GLY A 59 11.46 3.50 -2.33
C GLY A 59 10.18 2.70 -2.52
N VAL A 60 9.16 3.36 -3.10
CA VAL A 60 7.88 2.76 -3.48
C VAL A 60 7.91 2.50 -4.98
N HIS A 61 7.69 1.25 -5.40
CA HIS A 61 7.80 0.86 -6.81
C HIS A 61 6.60 0.06 -7.30
N GLY A 62 6.17 0.31 -8.53
CA GLY A 62 5.25 -0.57 -9.24
C GLY A 62 5.89 -1.92 -9.61
N ILE A 63 5.15 -2.76 -10.33
CA ILE A 63 5.52 -4.11 -10.75
C ILE A 63 6.26 -4.06 -12.10
N LYS A 64 7.36 -4.81 -12.20
CA LYS A 64 7.94 -5.13 -13.52
C LYS A 64 7.16 -6.30 -14.11
N ARG A 65 6.41 -6.07 -15.18
CA ARG A 65 5.71 -7.14 -15.92
C ARG A 65 6.73 -8.10 -16.55
N LYS A 66 6.31 -9.32 -16.92
CA LYS A 66 7.21 -10.36 -17.46
C LYS A 66 7.98 -9.91 -18.71
N THR A 67 7.42 -9.00 -19.49
CA THR A 67 7.99 -8.47 -20.74
C THR A 67 8.69 -7.12 -20.57
N TRP A 68 8.86 -6.65 -19.34
CA TRP A 68 9.43 -5.34 -19.04
C TRP A 68 10.88 -5.23 -19.51
N GLN A 69 11.20 -4.12 -20.17
CA GLN A 69 12.54 -3.73 -20.60
C GLN A 69 12.98 -2.44 -19.93
N GLU A 70 14.28 -2.15 -19.97
CA GLU A 70 14.80 -0.89 -19.45
C GLU A 70 14.17 0.31 -20.19
N GLY A 71 13.60 1.24 -19.43
CA GLY A 71 12.84 2.38 -19.95
C GLY A 71 11.33 2.17 -19.99
N ASP A 72 10.84 0.94 -19.85
CA ASP A 72 9.39 0.70 -19.75
C ASP A 72 8.83 1.23 -18.42
N PRO A 73 7.61 1.78 -18.42
CA PRO A 73 6.96 2.20 -17.18
C PRO A 73 6.68 1.01 -16.26
N LEU A 74 6.64 1.27 -14.96
CA LEU A 74 6.21 0.27 -13.99
C LEU A 74 4.69 0.17 -13.93
N ASP A 75 4.20 -1.02 -13.61
CA ASP A 75 2.77 -1.25 -13.44
C ASP A 75 2.34 -1.04 -11.99
N TYR A 76 1.49 -0.04 -11.75
CA TYR A 76 0.95 0.28 -10.42
C TYR A 76 -0.45 -0.29 -10.17
N SER A 77 -1.02 -1.06 -11.13
CA SER A 77 -2.38 -1.60 -11.00
C SER A 77 -2.51 -2.82 -10.08
N GLY A 78 -1.39 -3.40 -9.65
CA GLY A 78 -1.36 -4.53 -8.72
C GLY A 78 -1.05 -4.09 -7.30
N TYR A 79 0.16 -4.41 -6.85
CA TYR A 79 0.69 -4.02 -5.55
C TYR A 79 1.87 -3.06 -5.71
N LEU A 80 2.05 -2.21 -4.71
CA LEU A 80 3.23 -1.40 -4.50
C LEU A 80 4.30 -2.21 -3.77
N ARG A 81 5.55 -2.06 -4.19
CA ARG A 81 6.71 -2.70 -3.56
C ARG A 81 7.44 -1.65 -2.73
N LEU A 82 7.41 -1.80 -1.42
CA LEU A 82 8.21 -0.99 -0.52
C LEU A 82 9.56 -1.68 -0.36
N ARG A 83 10.63 -1.01 -0.79
CA ARG A 83 11.96 -1.63 -0.88
C ARG A 83 13.04 -0.71 -0.35
N ARG A 84 13.90 -1.25 0.50
CA ARG A 84 15.15 -0.59 0.92
C ARG A 84 16.19 -0.68 -0.20
N LYS A 85 16.74 0.46 -0.62
CA LYS A 85 17.84 0.55 -1.59
C LYS A 85 19.05 -0.22 -1.06
N GLY A 86 19.70 -0.98 -1.94
CA GLY A 86 20.84 -1.82 -1.57
C GLY A 86 20.46 -3.19 -1.01
N SER A 87 19.18 -3.46 -0.68
CA SER A 87 18.79 -4.81 -0.27
C SER A 87 18.94 -5.79 -1.42
N GLN A 88 19.57 -6.93 -1.10
CA GLN A 88 19.65 -8.11 -1.98
C GLN A 88 18.29 -8.80 -2.15
N PHE A 89 17.30 -8.41 -1.34
CA PHE A 89 15.95 -8.96 -1.40
C PHE A 89 15.00 -8.05 -2.21
N GLY A 90 13.79 -8.57 -2.41
CA GLY A 90 12.68 -7.82 -3.01
C GLY A 90 12.18 -6.71 -2.08
N GLY A 91 10.88 -6.39 -2.16
CA GLY A 91 10.27 -5.49 -1.18
C GLY A 91 10.22 -6.12 0.21
N PHE A 92 10.37 -5.32 1.26
CA PHE A 92 10.07 -5.76 2.61
C PHE A 92 8.55 -5.76 2.89
N ALA A 93 7.78 -5.01 2.09
CA ALA A 93 6.32 -5.07 2.09
C ALA A 93 5.75 -4.93 0.67
N TYR A 94 4.58 -5.54 0.46
CA TYR A 94 3.79 -5.45 -0.76
C TYR A 94 2.38 -4.94 -0.42
N ALA A 95 2.06 -3.72 -0.85
CA ALA A 95 0.86 -3.00 -0.44
C ALA A 95 -0.17 -2.92 -1.59
N PHE A 96 -1.41 -3.31 -1.33
CA PHE A 96 -2.50 -3.34 -2.30
C PHE A 96 -3.45 -2.17 -2.02
N ALA A 97 -3.34 -1.09 -2.80
CA ALA A 97 -4.04 0.16 -2.50
C ALA A 97 -5.56 0.05 -2.57
N SER A 98 -6.09 -0.82 -3.43
CA SER A 98 -7.54 -1.03 -3.57
C SER A 98 -8.20 -1.71 -2.37
N THR A 99 -7.44 -2.48 -1.58
CA THR A 99 -7.99 -3.28 -0.48
C THR A 99 -7.43 -2.91 0.89
N GLY A 100 -6.33 -2.15 0.93
CA GLY A 100 -5.58 -1.89 2.16
C GLY A 100 -4.77 -3.09 2.66
N VAL A 101 -4.70 -4.18 1.90
CA VAL A 101 -3.93 -5.37 2.28
C VAL A 101 -2.44 -5.12 2.11
N ILE A 102 -1.65 -5.50 3.11
CA ILE A 102 -0.20 -5.44 3.09
C ILE A 102 0.35 -6.84 3.36
N ASN A 103 1.25 -7.32 2.50
CA ASN A 103 1.99 -8.56 2.71
C ASN A 103 3.42 -8.23 3.10
N PHE A 104 3.85 -8.66 4.27
CA PHE A 104 5.17 -8.35 4.83
C PHE A 104 6.15 -9.47 4.56
N ARG A 105 7.43 -9.11 4.40
CA ARG A 105 8.55 -10.06 4.25
C ARG A 105 8.93 -10.71 5.58
N LEU A 106 7.95 -11.30 6.26
CA LEU A 106 8.10 -11.99 7.52
C LEU A 106 7.63 -13.44 7.41
N GLN A 107 8.26 -14.29 8.23
CA GLN A 107 7.72 -15.61 8.53
C GLN A 107 6.77 -15.45 9.70
N HIS A 108 5.58 -16.06 9.60
CA HIS A 108 4.65 -16.07 10.71
C HIS A 108 5.23 -16.84 11.91
N SER A 109 5.14 -16.26 13.11
CA SER A 109 5.52 -16.84 14.40
C SER A 109 4.45 -16.51 15.45
N ASP A 110 4.49 -17.20 16.60
CA ASP A 110 3.58 -16.91 17.71
C ASP A 110 3.82 -15.50 18.27
N GLU A 111 5.08 -15.05 18.32
CA GLU A 111 5.46 -13.69 18.70
C GLU A 111 4.80 -12.62 17.81
N ILE A 112 4.73 -12.86 16.49
CA ILE A 112 4.03 -11.95 15.57
C ILE A 112 2.53 -11.95 15.83
N ALA A 113 1.95 -13.12 16.12
CA ALA A 113 0.52 -13.23 16.40
C ALA A 113 0.14 -12.53 17.72
N GLU A 114 1.02 -12.53 18.71
CA GLU A 114 0.84 -11.79 19.97
C GLU A 114 1.00 -10.28 19.79
N LEU A 115 2.03 -9.86 19.03
CA LEU A 115 2.29 -8.45 18.76
C LEU A 115 1.20 -7.81 17.89
N VAL A 116 0.70 -8.56 16.91
CA VAL A 116 -0.15 -8.05 15.84
C VAL A 116 -1.34 -9.01 15.63
N PRO A 117 -2.35 -8.97 16.50
CA PRO A 117 -3.42 -9.98 16.53
C PRO A 117 -4.32 -9.95 15.29
N ASP A 118 -4.36 -8.85 14.54
CA ASP A 118 -5.12 -8.76 13.30
C ASP A 118 -4.34 -9.28 12.08
N ALA A 119 -3.06 -9.61 12.25
CA ALA A 119 -2.26 -10.23 11.21
C ALA A 119 -2.70 -11.68 11.01
N HIS A 120 -2.66 -12.14 9.76
CA HIS A 120 -2.99 -13.51 9.43
C HIS A 120 -1.91 -14.14 8.57
N ARG A 121 -1.86 -15.48 8.66
CA ARG A 121 -0.90 -16.28 7.91
C ARG A 121 -1.38 -16.51 6.49
N LEU A 122 -0.57 -16.14 5.50
CA LEU A 122 -0.77 -16.61 4.13
C LEU A 122 -0.36 -18.08 4.02
N THR A 123 -1.25 -18.90 3.48
CA THR A 123 -1.04 -20.34 3.27
C THR A 123 -0.31 -20.63 1.96
N THR A 124 -0.36 -19.68 1.02
CA THR A 124 0.29 -19.75 -0.31
C THR A 124 1.36 -18.67 -0.43
N GLY A 125 2.16 -18.72 -1.50
CA GLY A 125 3.26 -17.79 -1.73
C GLY A 125 4.58 -18.19 -1.05
N HIS A 126 5.61 -17.37 -1.25
CA HIS A 126 6.96 -17.66 -0.76
C HIS A 126 7.01 -17.55 0.78
N ARG A 127 7.68 -18.49 1.45
CA ARG A 127 7.68 -18.65 2.92
C ARG A 127 8.02 -17.38 3.71
N ARG A 128 8.84 -16.50 3.12
CA ARG A 128 9.25 -15.23 3.72
C ARG A 128 8.20 -14.13 3.60
N TYR A 129 7.04 -14.37 2.98
CA TYR A 129 5.96 -13.39 2.84
C TYR A 129 4.66 -13.97 3.37
N ARG A 130 4.69 -14.55 4.57
CA ARG A 130 3.54 -15.27 5.11
C ARG A 130 2.76 -14.49 6.15
N VAL A 131 3.11 -13.25 6.41
CA VAL A 131 2.37 -12.36 7.30
C VAL A 131 1.64 -11.33 6.44
N SER A 132 0.33 -11.23 6.63
CA SER A 132 -0.53 -10.28 5.95
C SER A 132 -1.44 -9.57 6.94
N LEU A 133 -1.72 -8.29 6.68
CA LEU A 133 -2.64 -7.48 7.46
C LEU A 133 -3.44 -6.60 6.50
N GLN A 134 -4.71 -6.35 6.83
CA GLN A 134 -5.52 -5.37 6.12
C GLN A 134 -5.67 -4.13 6.99
N ILE A 135 -5.27 -2.98 6.46
CA ILE A 135 -5.56 -1.68 7.07
C ILE A 135 -7.05 -1.38 6.87
N ARG A 136 -7.74 -1.14 7.98
CA ARG A 136 -9.18 -0.83 8.05
C ARG A 136 -9.48 0.39 8.91
N ASP A 137 -8.54 0.76 9.77
CA ASP A 137 -8.65 1.80 10.79
C ASP A 137 -7.25 2.15 11.33
N GLU A 138 -7.17 3.15 12.20
CA GLU A 138 -5.94 3.60 12.85
C GLU A 138 -5.24 2.48 13.66
N ARG A 139 -6.01 1.55 14.25
CA ARG A 139 -5.47 0.44 15.04
C ARG A 139 -4.69 -0.54 14.15
N THR A 140 -5.28 -0.92 13.02
CA THR A 140 -4.64 -1.80 12.04
C THR A 140 -3.53 -1.09 11.27
N LEU A 141 -3.57 0.23 11.12
CA LEU A 141 -2.44 1.03 10.65
C LEU A 141 -1.21 0.91 11.58
N LYS A 142 -1.38 1.14 12.88
CA LYS A 142 -0.28 1.02 13.86
C LYS A 142 0.34 -0.38 13.84
N GLN A 143 -0.50 -1.40 13.76
CA GLN A 143 -0.11 -2.79 13.59
C GLN A 143 0.66 -3.03 12.27
N ALA A 144 0.21 -2.43 11.17
CA ALA A 144 0.90 -2.53 9.87
C ALA A 144 2.29 -1.90 9.91
N LEU A 145 2.44 -0.75 10.57
CA LEU A 145 3.72 -0.06 10.73
C LEU A 145 4.70 -0.88 11.56
N ALA A 146 4.24 -1.47 12.68
CA ALA A 146 5.08 -2.37 13.49
C ALA A 146 5.58 -3.59 12.69
N LEU A 147 4.72 -4.21 11.87
CA LEU A 147 5.15 -5.30 10.97
C LEU A 147 6.10 -4.83 9.87
N ALA A 148 5.88 -3.62 9.32
CA ALA A 148 6.75 -3.04 8.31
C ALA A 148 8.15 -2.79 8.87
N GLU A 149 8.27 -2.31 10.11
CA GLU A 149 9.54 -2.04 10.78
C GLU A 149 10.34 -3.34 10.98
N LEU A 150 9.70 -4.38 11.53
CA LEU A 150 10.31 -5.70 11.65
C LEU A 150 10.76 -6.27 10.29
N ALA A 151 9.95 -6.06 9.24
CA ALA A 151 10.30 -6.51 7.90
C ALA A 151 11.47 -5.71 7.32
N TYR A 152 11.52 -4.40 7.56
CA TYR A 152 12.58 -3.51 7.13
C TYR A 152 13.93 -3.89 7.76
N ASP A 153 13.96 -4.14 9.06
CA ASP A 153 15.17 -4.52 9.79
C ASP A 153 15.72 -5.90 9.36
N ALA A 154 14.84 -6.77 8.88
CA ALA A 154 15.20 -8.10 8.36
C ALA A 154 15.69 -8.11 6.90
N THR A 155 15.95 -6.94 6.29
CA THR A 155 16.14 -6.74 4.85
C THR A 155 17.49 -6.15 4.45
#